data_AF-A0A4R4TE02-F1
#
_entry.id   AF-A0A4R4TE02-F1
#
_cell.length_a   1.000
_cell.length_b   1.000
_cell.length_c   1.000
_cell.angle_alpha   90.00
_cell.angle_beta   90.00
_cell.angle_gamma   90.00
#
_symmetry.space_group_name_H-M   'P 1'
#
loop_
_entity.id
_entity.type
_entity.pdbx_description
1 polymer ?
#
loop_
_entity_poly.entity_id
_entity_poly.type
_entity_poly.pdbx_seq_one_letter_code
_entity_poly.pdbx_strand_id
1 'polypeptide(L)' 'MIVQVLPFEAPVNDLLGGSLTILWLPDGEAAAYLESSKTGEVIEEPEEVERLRLSYDRLRDLALSPQDSVEFIRSLLKDG' A
#
# COMPACT_ATOMS: atom_id res chain seq x y z
N MET A 1 13.59 5.88 -0.28
CA MET A 1 12.37 5.27 -0.85
C MET A 1 12.62 3.78 -0.98
N ILE A 2 11.79 2.95 -0.34
CA ILE A 2 11.84 1.49 -0.46
C ILE A 2 10.63 1.09 -1.31
N VAL A 3 10.83 0.19 -2.27
CA VAL A 3 9.76 -0.40 -3.07
C VAL A 3 9.62 -1.85 -2.66
N GLN A 4 8.40 -2.25 -2.35
CA GLN A 4 8.03 -3.64 -2.17
C GLN A 4 6.95 -4.01 -3.18
N VAL A 5 7.00 -5.23 -3.70
CA VAL A 5 6.04 -5.75 -4.67
C VAL A 5 5.21 -6.83 -4.01
N LEU A 6 3.89 -6.73 -4.13
CA LEU A 6 2.98 -7.82 -3.81
C LEU A 6 2.62 -8.55 -5.11
N PRO A 7 3.07 -9.80 -5.32
CA PRO A 7 2.73 -10.58 -6.51
C PRO A 7 1.23 -10.88 -6.58
N PHE A 8 0.69 -11.08 -7.79
CA PHE A 8 -0.74 -11.34 -7.98
C PHE A 8 -1.20 -12.68 -7.42
N GLU A 9 -0.29 -13.61 -7.13
CA GLU A 9 -0.57 -14.86 -6.45
C GLU A 9 -0.94 -14.69 -4.98
N ALA A 10 -0.73 -13.49 -4.41
CA ALA A 10 -1.13 -13.18 -3.04
C ALA A 10 -2.66 -13.21 -2.86
N PRO A 11 -3.16 -13.49 -1.64
CA PRO A 11 -4.59 -13.48 -1.36
C PRO A 11 -5.28 -12.15 -1.72
N VAL A 12 -6.56 -12.25 -2.13
CA VAL A 12 -7.44 -11.10 -2.34
C VAL A 12 -7.48 -10.24 -1.08
N ASN A 13 -7.35 -8.92 -1.25
CA ASN A 13 -7.33 -7.96 -0.17
C ASN A 13 -8.32 -6.80 -0.41
N ASP A 14 -8.61 -6.07 0.66
CA ASP A 14 -9.60 -5.00 0.74
C ASP A 14 -9.15 -3.67 0.11
N LEU A 15 -7.87 -3.52 -0.23
CA LEU A 15 -7.32 -2.33 -0.89
C LEU A 15 -7.13 -2.52 -2.41
N LEU A 16 -7.69 -3.60 -2.99
CA LEU A 16 -7.70 -3.80 -4.43
C LEU A 16 -8.59 -2.76 -5.14
N GLY A 17 -8.08 -2.23 -6.26
CA GLY A 17 -8.86 -1.33 -7.13
C GLY A 17 -8.65 0.17 -6.89
N GLY A 18 -7.67 0.54 -6.06
CA GLY A 18 -7.28 1.93 -5.82
C GLY A 18 -5.88 2.04 -5.24
N SER A 19 -5.55 3.22 -4.71
CA SER A 19 -4.35 3.45 -3.92
C SER A 19 -4.72 3.97 -2.52
N LEU A 20 -3.89 3.62 -1.54
CA LEU A 20 -3.97 4.13 -0.18
C LEU A 20 -2.65 4.81 0.15
N THR A 21 -2.72 6.06 0.61
CA THR A 21 -1.58 6.79 1.16
C THR A 21 -1.86 7.12 2.62
N ILE A 22 -1.02 6.64 3.54
CA ILE A 22 -1.05 7.03 4.95
C ILE A 22 -0.13 8.25 5.13
N LEU A 23 -0.69 9.33 5.65
CA LEU A 23 -0.03 10.61 5.90
C LEU A 23 0.19 10.77 7.40
N TRP A 24 1.43 11.08 7.76
CA TRP A 24 1.81 11.42 9.14
C TRP A 24 1.92 12.93 9.26
N LEU A 25 1.10 13.51 10.12
CA LEU A 25 1.01 14.95 10.28
C LEU A 25 2.00 15.47 11.34
N PRO A 26 2.45 16.74 11.25
CA PRO A 26 3.45 17.30 12.17
C PRO A 26 3.00 17.37 13.64
N ASP A 27 1.69 17.37 13.89
CA ASP A 27 1.08 17.36 15.23
C ASP A 27 1.00 15.97 15.86
N GLY A 28 1.42 14.93 15.13
CA GLY A 28 1.38 13.54 15.58
C GLY A 28 0.09 12.80 15.21
N GLU A 29 -0.86 13.46 14.56
CA GLU A 29 -2.03 12.81 13.98
C GLU A 29 -1.68 12.10 12.67
N ALA A 30 -2.61 11.30 12.17
CA ALA A 30 -2.50 10.64 10.88
C ALA A 30 -3.78 10.85 10.07
N ALA A 31 -3.62 10.95 8.76
CA ALA A 31 -4.71 10.95 7.80
C ALA A 31 -4.47 9.86 6.76
N ALA A 32 -5.54 9.39 6.12
CA ALA A 32 -5.47 8.47 5.01
C ALA A 32 -6.05 9.13 3.76
N TYR A 33 -5.39 8.96 2.62
CA TYR A 33 -5.94 9.32 1.32
C TYR A 33 -6.23 8.06 0.52
N LEU A 34 -7.50 7.87 0.17
CA LEU A 34 -7.96 6.80 -0.72
C LEU A 34 -8.21 7.38 -2.11
N GLU A 35 -7.54 6.82 -3.10
CA GLU A 35 -7.75 7.15 -4.51
C GLU A 35 -8.35 5.95 -5.23
N SER A 36 -9.54 6.13 -5.80
CA SER A 36 -10.14 5.21 -6.76
C SER A 36 -10.03 5.77 -8.17
N SER A 37 -10.44 5.00 -9.17
CA SER A 37 -10.45 5.44 -10.57
C SER A 37 -11.26 6.71 -10.85
N LYS A 38 -12.16 7.12 -9.95
CA LYS A 38 -13.06 8.28 -10.15
C LYS A 38 -13.16 9.22 -8.97
N THR A 39 -12.60 8.86 -7.81
CA THR A 39 -12.76 9.63 -6.57
C THR A 39 -11.46 9.65 -5.80
N GLY A 40 -11.22 10.75 -5.10
CA GLY A 40 -10.19 10.86 -4.07
C GLY A 40 -10.87 11.31 -2.78
N GLU A 41 -10.55 10.65 -1.66
CA GLU A 41 -11.13 10.94 -0.36
C GLU A 41 -10.02 11.04 0.70
N VAL A 42 -10.09 12.08 1.53
CA VAL A 42 -9.23 12.25 2.70
C VAL A 42 -10.03 11.84 3.92
N ILE A 43 -9.47 10.92 4.71
CA ILE A 43 -10.04 10.38 5.93
C ILE A 43 -9.17 10.86 7.09
N GLU A 44 -9.80 11.54 8.04
CA GLU A 44 -9.15 12.14 9.22
C GLU A 44 -9.69 11.54 10.53
N GLU A 45 -10.76 10.74 10.46
CA GLU A 45 -11.32 10.07 11.65
C GLU A 45 -10.31 9.02 12.16
N PRO A 46 -9.85 9.12 13.43
CA PRO A 46 -8.73 8.31 13.91
C PRO A 46 -8.94 6.79 13.87
N GLU A 47 -10.14 6.29 14.16
CA GLU A 47 -10.44 4.86 14.12
C GLU A 47 -10.46 4.31 12.69
N GLU A 48 -10.92 5.10 11.72
CA GLU A 48 -10.92 4.77 10.31
C GLU A 48 -9.50 4.77 9.74
N VAL A 49 -8.70 5.77 10.09
CA VAL A 49 -7.28 5.84 9.72
C VAL A 49 -6.52 4.63 10.26
N GLU A 50 -6.76 4.24 11.51
CA GLU A 50 -6.12 3.06 12.10
C GLU A 50 -6.55 1.76 11.41
N ARG A 51 -7.82 1.60 11.02
CA ARG A 51 -8.25 0.44 10.22
C ARG A 51 -7.51 0.36 8.89
N LEU A 52 -7.40 1.47 8.16
CA LEU A 52 -6.71 1.51 6.87
C LEU A 52 -5.22 1.22 7.03
N ARG A 53 -4.60 1.73 8.09
CA ARG A 53 -3.23 1.41 8.46
C ARG A 53 -3.04 -0.08 8.72
N LEU A 54 -3.93 -0.72 9.47
CA LEU A 54 -3.86 -2.16 9.73
C LEU A 54 -4.00 -2.99 8.45
N SER A 55 -4.88 -2.59 7.53
CA SER A 55 -4.97 -3.23 6.21
C SER A 55 -3.68 -3.02 5.40
N TYR A 56 -3.10 -1.83 5.42
CA TYR A 56 -1.80 -1.54 4.80
C TYR A 56 -0.67 -2.40 5.39
N ASP A 57 -0.57 -2.51 6.72
CA ASP A 57 0.47 -3.28 7.39
C ASP A 57 0.39 -4.77 7.00
N ARG A 58 -0.83 -5.33 6.91
CA ARG A 58 -1.03 -6.70 6.43
C ARG A 58 -0.56 -6.90 4.99
N LEU A 59 -0.79 -5.94 4.10
CA LEU A 59 -0.29 -6.01 2.73
C LEU A 59 1.22 -5.96 2.67
N ARG A 60 1.82 -5.08 3.47
CA ARG A 60 3.28 -4.96 3.56
C ARG A 60 3.91 -6.26 4.04
N ASP A 61 3.29 -6.95 4.98
CA ASP A 61 3.77 -8.23 5.51
C ASP A 61 3.69 -9.38 4.49
N LEU A 62 2.75 -9.30 3.55
CA LEU A 62 2.61 -10.27 2.44
C LEU A 62 3.49 -9.91 1.23
N ALA A 63 3.91 -8.65 1.11
CA ALA A 63 4.75 -8.20 0.02
C ALA A 63 6.15 -8.81 0.12
N LEU A 64 6.79 -8.95 -1.04
CA LEU A 64 8.18 -9.36 -1.13
C LEU A 64 9.08 -8.44 -0.30
N SER A 65 10.18 -8.99 0.22
CA SER A 65 11.21 -8.15 0.83
C SER A 65 11.71 -7.11 -0.17
N PRO A 66 12.30 -5.98 0.29
CA PRO A 66 12.86 -4.99 -0.62
C PRO A 66 13.88 -5.55 -1.62
N GLN A 67 14.68 -6.54 -1.21
CA GLN A 67 15.67 -7.17 -2.08
C GLN A 67 14.99 -8.07 -3.11
N ASP A 68 14.04 -8.91 -2.68
CA ASP A 68 13.30 -9.81 -3.58
C ASP A 68 12.44 -9.02 -4.57
N SER A 69 11.92 -7.86 -4.16
CA SER A 69 11.17 -6.95 -5.03
C SER A 69 12.04 -6.40 -6.16
N VAL A 70 13.30 -6.06 -5.88
CA VAL A 70 14.24 -5.61 -6.92
C VAL A 70 14.57 -6.74 -7.89
N GLU A 71 14.82 -7.95 -7.39
CA GLU A 71 15.09 -9.11 -8.25
C GLU A 71 13.86 -9.50 -9.10
N PHE A 72 12.66 -9.44 -8.54
CA PHE A 72 11.42 -9.64 -9.26
C PHE A 72 11.22 -8.61 -10.38
N ILE A 73 11.43 -7.32 -10.10
CA ILE A 73 11.36 -6.28 -11.14
C ILE A 73 12.41 -6.52 -12.22
N ARG A 74 13.63 -6.91 -11.84
CA ARG A 74 14.71 -7.23 -12.79
C ARG A 74 14.41 -8.44 -13.67
N SER A 75 13.75 -9.48 -13.14
CA SER A 75 13.39 -10.64 -13.96
C SER A 75 12.39 -10.26 -15.04
N LEU A 76 11.38 -9.45 -14.71
CA LEU A 76 10.39 -8.95 -15.68
C LEU A 76 11.02 -8.08 -16.79
N LEU A 77 12.11 -7.37 -16.51
CA LEU A 77 12.83 -6.56 -17.51
C LEU A 77 13.74 -7.38 -18.44
N LYS A 78 14.10 -8.61 -18.08
CA LYS A 78 14.93 -9.50 -18.92
C LYS A 78 14.09 -10.34 -19.89
N ASP A 79 12.81 -10.49 -19.60
CA ASP A 79 11.87 -11.31 -20.36
C ASP A 79 11.09 -10.50 -21.43
N GLY A 80 11.56 -9.28 -21.76
CA GLY A 80 11.01 -8.40 -22.81
C GLY A 80 12.07 -8.00 -23.83
#